data_AF-A0A1J5DU64-F1
#
_entry.id   AF-A0A1J5DU64-F1
#
_cell.length_a   1.000
_cell.length_b   1.000
_cell.length_c   1.000
_cell.angle_alpha   90.00
_cell.angle_beta   90.00
_cell.angle_gamma   90.00
#
_symmetry.space_group_name_H-M   'P 1'
#
loop_
_entity.id
_entity.type
_entity.pdbx_description
1 polymer ?
#
loop_
_entity_poly.entity_id
_entity_poly.type
_entity_poly.pdbx_seq_one_letter_code
_entity_poly.pdbx_strand_id
1 'polypeptide(L)' 'MLQQAAESLELEWPEALSPSTRLSQLDLDSIDMFALLGCVETQIGRTLPDPTPRPETLGELIAWIASSTPP' A
#
# COMPACT_ATOMS: atom_id res chain seq x y z
N MET A 1 2.35 -2.68 -8.18
CA MET A 1 1.60 -1.55 -7.59
C MET A 1 2.28 -1.07 -6.31
N LEU A 2 2.14 -1.72 -5.15
CA LEU A 2 2.73 -1.20 -3.89
C LEU A 2 4.26 -1.09 -3.93
N GLN A 3 4.97 -2.14 -4.37
CA GLN A 3 6.43 -2.07 -4.52
C GLN A 3 6.84 -0.96 -5.49
N GLN A 4 6.20 -0.87 -6.66
CA GLN A 4 6.46 0.21 -7.62
C GLN A 4 6.14 1.61 -7.10
N ALA A 5 5.08 1.74 -6.29
CA ALA A 5 4.73 2.98 -5.62
C ALA A 5 5.83 3.38 -4.62
N ALA A 6 6.33 2.41 -3.85
CA ALA A 6 7.44 2.64 -2.93
C ALA A 6 8.72 3.02 -3.67
N GLU A 7 9.06 2.33 -4.76
CA GLU A 7 10.21 2.65 -5.62
C GLU A 7 10.10 4.06 -6.21
N SER A 8 8.90 4.47 -6.63
CA SER A 8 8.64 5.81 -7.18
C SER A 8 8.80 6.92 -6.14
N LEU A 9 8.64 6.58 -4.86
CA LEU A 9 8.78 7.47 -3.71
C LEU A 9 10.15 7.35 -3.04
N GLU A 10 11.06 6.55 -3.59
CA GLU A 10 12.38 6.27 -3.02
C GLU A 10 12.30 5.73 -1.58
N LEU A 11 11.21 5.05 -1.23
CA LEU A 11 10.99 4.45 0.09
C LEU A 11 11.76 3.15 0.24
N GLU A 12 12.26 2.89 1.44
CA GLU A 12 12.88 1.61 1.79
C GLU A 12 11.83 0.49 1.78
N TRP A 13 11.73 -0.23 0.65
CA TRP A 13 10.80 -1.34 0.48
C TRP A 13 11.54 -2.68 0.53
N PRO A 14 11.27 -3.55 1.52
CA PRO A 14 11.95 -4.84 1.60
C PRO A 14 11.62 -5.72 0.39
N GLU A 15 12.64 -6.34 -0.22
CA GLU A 15 12.44 -7.22 -1.39
C GLU A 15 11.66 -8.49 -1.04
N ALA A 16 11.77 -8.96 0.21
CA ALA A 16 11.13 -10.18 0.69
C ALA A 16 10.03 -9.88 1.71
N LEU A 17 8.93 -9.28 1.25
CA LEU A 17 7.74 -9.10 2.08
C LEU A 17 6.79 -10.28 1.97
N SER A 18 6.37 -10.80 3.12
CA SER A 18 5.29 -11.77 3.20
C SER A 18 3.94 -11.04 3.26
N PRO A 19 2.84 -11.62 2.72
CA PRO A 19 1.50 -11.11 2.94
C PRO A 19 1.15 -10.97 4.43
N SER A 20 1.75 -11.80 5.29
CA SER A 20 1.55 -11.75 6.75
C SER A 20 2.41 -10.68 7.45
N THR A 21 3.29 -9.98 6.73
CA THR A 21 4.09 -8.90 7.30
C THR A 21 3.17 -7.77 7.76
N ARG A 22 3.37 -7.30 9.00
CA ARG A 22 2.58 -6.18 9.53
C ARG A 22 3.05 -4.87 8.92
N LEU A 23 2.11 -3.96 8.64
CA LEU A 23 2.45 -2.63 8.11
C LEU A 23 3.34 -1.84 9.07
N SER A 24 3.18 -2.04 10.39
CA SER A 24 4.04 -1.43 11.40
C SER A 24 5.49 -1.90 11.38
N GLN A 25 5.82 -2.97 10.63
CA GLN A 25 7.20 -3.45 10.47
C GLN A 25 7.91 -2.83 9.25
N LEU A 26 7.18 -2.10 8.39
CA LEU A 26 7.75 -1.50 7.18
C LEU A 26 8.48 -0.17 7.46
N ASP A 27 8.52 0.27 8.72
CA ASP A 27 9.08 1.58 9.15
C ASP A 27 8.53 2.76 8.31
N LEU A 28 7.30 2.62 7.82
CA LEU A 28 6.60 3.67 7.08
C LEU A 28 5.84 4.54 8.07
N ASP A 29 6.16 5.83 8.09
CA ASP A 29 5.38 6.77 8.88
C ASP A 29 4.02 7.08 8.21
N SER A 30 3.21 7.92 8.87
CA SER A 30 1.88 8.26 8.36
C SER A 30 1.92 9.08 7.05
N ILE A 31 2.99 9.83 6.81
CA ILE A 31 3.22 10.63 5.60
C ILE A 31 3.64 9.69 4.47
N ASP A 32 4.58 8.78 4.71
CA ASP A 32 5.03 7.81 3.73
C ASP A 32 3.89 6.91 3.26
N MET A 33 3.07 6.44 4.20
CA MET A 33 1.89 5.63 3.89
C MET A 33 0.89 6.43 3.03
N PHE A 34 0.67 7.70 3.34
CA PHE A 34 -0.24 8.55 2.56
C PHE A 34 0.31 8.79 1.14
N ALA A 35 1.61 9.06 1.02
CA ALA A 35 2.27 9.22 -0.27
C ALA A 35 2.22 7.93 -1.09
N LEU A 36 2.47 6.78 -0.46
CA LEU A 36 2.39 5.46 -1.07
C LEU A 36 1.00 5.20 -1.65
N LEU A 37 -0.04 5.43 -0.85
CA LEU A 37 -1.43 5.29 -1.30
C LEU A 37 -1.75 6.26 -2.44
N GLY A 38 -1.33 7.53 -2.36
CA GLY A 38 -1.53 8.51 -3.44
C GLY A 38 -0.83 8.10 -4.74
N CYS A 39 0.34 7.47 -4.65
CA CYS A 39 1.02 6.92 -5.83
C CYS A 39 0.25 5.73 -6.41
N VAL A 40 -0.28 4.83 -5.56
CA VAL A 40 -1.16 3.74 -6.00
C VAL A 40 -2.43 4.30 -6.67
N GLU A 41 -3.07 5.30 -6.08
CA GLU A 41 -4.24 6.00 -6.65
C GLU A 41 -3.95 6.58 -8.03
N THR A 42 -2.76 7.18 -8.20
CA THR A 42 -2.29 7.69 -9.49
C THR A 42 -2.10 6.56 -10.50
N GLN A 43 -1.53 5.42 -10.09
CA GLN A 43 -1.33 4.25 -10.96
C GLN A 43 -2.65 3.62 -11.41
N ILE A 44 -3.66 3.57 -10.53
CA ILE A 44 -4.99 3.01 -10.86
C ILE A 44 -5.94 4.06 -11.47
N GLY A 45 -5.54 5.33 -11.50
CA GLY A 45 -6.32 6.44 -12.05
C GLY A 45 -7.56 6.83 -11.23
N ARG A 46 -7.59 6.55 -9.93
CA ARG A 46 -8.71 6.91 -9.04
C ARG A 46 -8.33 6.95 -7.57
N THR A 47 -9.15 7.62 -6.78
CA THR A 47 -9.07 7.64 -5.32
C THR A 47 -9.52 6.30 -4.73
N LEU A 48 -8.76 5.79 -3.76
CA LEU A 48 -9.12 4.64 -2.96
C LEU A 48 -10.08 5.07 -1.83
N PRO A 49 -11.10 4.26 -1.50
CA PRO A 49 -11.98 4.56 -0.37
C PRO A 49 -11.24 4.52 0.96
N ASP A 50 -11.81 5.01 2.05
CA ASP A 50 -11.18 4.78 3.38
C ASP A 50 -11.32 3.28 3.74
N PRO A 51 -10.22 2.59 4.11
CA PRO A 51 -10.30 1.18 4.46
C PRO A 51 -10.97 1.01 5.84
N THR A 52 -12.14 0.38 5.85
CA THR A 52 -12.84 -0.07 7.07
C THR A 52 -13.14 -1.57 7.02
N PRO A 53 -12.52 -2.41 7.86
CA PRO A 53 -11.49 -2.08 8.85
C PRO A 53 -10.15 -1.67 8.21
N ARG A 54 -9.30 -0.98 8.97
CA ARG A 54 -7.94 -0.61 8.52
C ARG A 54 -7.10 -1.89 8.36
N PRO A 55 -6.35 -2.05 7.25
CA PRO A 55 -5.46 -3.18 7.08
C PRO A 55 -4.33 -3.13 8.12
N GLU A 56 -4.02 -4.28 8.73
CA GLU A 56 -2.91 -4.41 9.68
C GLU A 56 -1.69 -5.06 9.02
N THR A 57 -1.92 -5.86 7.99
CA THR A 57 -0.91 -6.59 7.22
C THR A 57 -0.81 -6.13 5.78
N LEU A 58 0.34 -6.40 5.16
CA LEU A 58 0.56 -6.12 3.75
C LEU A 58 -0.44 -6.88 2.86
N GLY A 59 -0.76 -8.12 3.21
CA GLY A 59 -1.74 -8.94 2.49
C GLY A 59 -3.14 -8.33 2.52
N GLU A 60 -3.57 -7.83 3.68
CA GLU A 60 -4.86 -7.12 3.81
C GLU A 60 -4.87 -5.83 2.98
N LEU A 61 -3.78 -5.05 3.02
CA LEU A 61 -3.64 -3.84 2.22
C LEU A 61 -3.73 -4.15 0.72
N ILE A 62 -3.00 -5.17 0.25
CA ILE A 62 -3.03 -5.62 -1.15
C ILE A 62 -4.45 -6.08 -1.53
N ALA A 63 -5.08 -6.91 -0.69
CA ALA A 63 -6.41 -7.44 -0.96
C ALA A 63 -7.46 -6.33 -1.02
N TRP A 64 -7.34 -5.31 -0.16
CA TRP A 64 -8.21 -4.14 -0.16
C TRP A 64 -8.01 -3.24 -1.39
N ILE A 65 -6.77 -2.99 -1.81
CA ILE A 65 -6.50 -2.27 -3.06
C ILE A 65 -7.09 -3.04 -4.24
N ALA A 66 -6.88 -4.36 -4.27
CA ALA A 66 -7.37 -5.24 -5.33
C ALA A 66 -8.90 -5.30 -5.38
N SER A 67 -9.59 -5.33 -4.23
CA SER A 67 -11.07 -5.28 -4.20
C SER A 67 -11.62 -3.92 -4.60
N SER A 68 -10.82 -2.87 -4.39
CA SER A 68 -11.12 -1.52 -4.87
C SER A 68 -10.88 -1.36 -6.37
N THR A 69 -10.21 -2.32 -7.02
CA THR A 69 -9.98 -2.35 -8.48
C THR A 69 -10.88 -3.34 -9.22
N PRO A 70 -11.81 -2.89 -10.10
CA PRO A 70 -12.55 -3.80 -10.97
C PRO A 70 -11.61 -4.47 -11.99
N PRO A 71 -12.01 -5.62 -12.56
CA PRO A 71 -11.21 -6.40 -13.51
C PRO A 71 -10.92 -5.67 -14.82
#